data_AF-W9GUC4-F1
#
_entry.id   AF-W9GUC4-F1
#
_cell.length_a   1.000
_cell.length_b   1.000
_cell.length_c   1.000
_cell.angle_alpha   90.00
_cell.angle_beta   90.00
_cell.angle_gamma   90.00
#
_symmetry.space_group_name_H-M   'P 1'
#
loop_
_entity.id
_entity.type
_entity.pdbx_description
1 polymer ?
#
loop_
_entity_poly.entity_id
_entity_poly.type
_entity_poly.pdbx_seq_one_letter_code
_entity_poly.pdbx_strand_id
1 'polypeptide(L)'
;MSDIEHLLEEALRPSGPEPLEPPRDLFTRVMDSVADDRRRRRHLRLVAAAWATGIIAAVVGVAVLTPRIHGRLAMHWWILEIATNLALIAIAVWLGPFIKRFGRAYAADVFHDNPQTGKSYIVLTDIVYYLIFSAYILFTVQLVPQVSWATWVTAEQLATSLTRIGGILLVIGVLHGLNLLVMPILGRLFSLNRRLPRA
;
A
#
# COMPACT_ATOMS: atom_id res chain seq x y z
N MET A 1 -4.36 7.26 62.31
CA MET A 1 -3.39 6.93 61.24
C MET A 1 -4.05 5.89 60.36
N SER A 2 -4.12 6.18 59.07
CA SER A 2 -4.92 5.45 58.07
C SER A 2 -4.14 4.22 57.60
N ASP A 3 -4.82 3.08 57.37
CA ASP A 3 -4.20 1.85 56.84
C ASP A 3 -3.41 2.09 55.53
N ILE A 4 -3.79 3.14 54.79
CA ILE A 4 -3.10 3.59 53.58
C ILE A 4 -1.69 4.12 53.87
N GLU A 5 -1.51 4.80 55.01
CA GLU A 5 -0.24 5.37 55.45
C GLU A 5 0.75 4.26 55.81
N HIS A 6 0.24 3.21 56.48
CA HIS A 6 1.03 2.03 56.82
C HIS A 6 1.44 1.21 55.59
N LEU A 7 0.56 1.11 54.59
CA LEU A 7 0.85 0.45 53.31
C LEU A 7 1.85 1.23 52.45
N LEU A 8 1.79 2.57 52.47
CA LEU A 8 2.76 3.43 51.80
C LEU A 8 4.14 3.36 52.47
N GLU A 9 4.18 3.35 53.80
CA GLU A 9 5.41 3.26 54.56
C GLU A 9 6.09 1.89 54.39
N GLU A 10 5.30 0.81 54.30
CA GLU A 10 5.81 -0.54 54.04
C GLU A 10 6.24 -0.73 52.57
N ALA A 11 5.58 -0.09 51.61
CA ALA A 11 5.97 -0.10 50.20
C ALA A 11 7.20 0.77 49.90
N LEU A 12 7.42 1.83 50.70
CA LEU A 12 8.57 2.74 50.58
C LEU A 12 9.76 2.32 51.45
N ARG A 13 9.59 1.33 52.34
CA ARG A 13 10.69 0.75 53.10
C ARG A 13 11.65 0.04 52.14
N PRO A 14 12.93 0.47 52.06
CA PRO A 14 13.90 -0.20 51.21
C PRO A 14 14.20 -1.58 51.81
N SER A 15 13.71 -2.61 51.14
CA SER A 15 13.99 -4.01 51.45
C SER A 15 15.47 -4.32 51.20
N GLY A 16 16.30 -4.09 52.22
CA GLY A 16 17.65 -4.64 52.34
C GLY A 16 18.75 -4.00 51.47
N PRO A 17 20.03 -4.21 51.84
CA PRO A 17 21.19 -3.71 51.10
C PRO A 17 21.58 -4.68 49.98
N GLU A 18 20.66 -4.96 49.05
CA GLU A 18 21.08 -5.44 47.73
C GLU A 18 21.08 -4.25 46.77
N PRO A 19 22.20 -3.97 46.08
CA PRO A 19 22.16 -3.07 44.96
C PRO A 19 21.24 -3.69 43.91
N LEU A 20 20.00 -3.21 43.83
CA LEU A 20 19.16 -3.40 42.65
C LEU A 20 19.97 -2.84 41.48
N GLU A 21 20.69 -3.71 40.77
CA GLU A 21 21.29 -3.35 39.49
C GLU A 21 20.15 -2.72 38.67
N PRO A 22 20.26 -1.45 38.26
CA PRO A 22 19.22 -0.84 37.46
C PRO A 22 19.00 -1.77 36.27
N PRO A 23 17.77 -2.24 35.98
CA PRO A 23 17.54 -3.26 34.96
C PRO A 23 18.00 -2.69 33.63
N ARG A 24 19.27 -2.96 33.30
CA ARG A 24 19.98 -2.56 32.09
C ARG A 24 19.14 -2.93 30.87
N ASP A 25 18.39 -4.01 31.01
CA ASP A 25 17.52 -4.61 30.03
C ASP A 25 16.34 -3.71 29.59
N LEU A 26 15.77 -2.90 30.48
CA LEU A 26 14.70 -1.96 30.10
C LEU A 26 15.25 -0.81 29.26
N PHE A 27 16.43 -0.28 29.62
CA PHE A 27 17.08 0.80 28.87
C PHE A 27 17.57 0.30 27.50
N THR A 28 18.13 -0.90 27.40
CA THR A 28 18.47 -1.52 26.11
C THR A 28 17.23 -1.78 25.26
N ARG A 29 16.15 -2.32 25.84
CA ARG A 29 14.92 -2.59 25.08
C ARG A 29 14.25 -1.30 24.58
N VAL A 30 14.28 -0.22 25.36
CA VAL A 30 13.80 1.10 24.91
C VAL A 30 14.72 1.69 23.85
N MET A 31 16.04 1.62 24.03
CA MET A 31 17.02 2.08 23.03
C MET A 31 16.89 1.32 21.70
N ASP A 32 16.68 0.01 21.74
CA ASP A 32 16.43 -0.82 20.56
C ASP A 32 15.11 -0.45 19.90
N SER A 33 14.04 -0.21 20.66
CA SER A 33 12.76 0.26 20.09
C SER A 33 12.87 1.62 19.41
N VAL A 34 13.66 2.55 19.97
CA VAL A 34 13.90 3.89 19.40
C VAL A 34 14.78 3.79 18.14
N ALA A 35 15.77 2.89 18.13
CA ALA A 35 16.60 2.62 16.98
C ALA A 35 15.80 2.00 15.83
N ASP A 36 14.92 1.05 16.14
CA ASP A 36 14.02 0.41 15.17
C ASP A 36 12.99 1.39 14.61
N ASP A 37 12.41 2.25 15.45
CA ASP A 37 11.45 3.27 15.00
C ASP A 37 12.13 4.31 14.08
N ARG A 38 13.39 4.70 14.38
CA ARG A 38 14.18 5.55 13.48
C ARG A 38 14.49 4.87 12.14
N ARG A 39 14.83 3.58 12.13
CA ARG A 39 15.07 2.81 10.89
C ARG A 39 13.80 2.72 10.04
N ARG A 40 12.64 2.46 10.67
CA ARG A 40 11.33 2.46 9.98
C ARG A 40 11.01 3.81 9.36
N ARG A 41 11.16 4.91 10.09
CA ARG A 41 10.90 6.26 9.59
C ARG A 41 11.86 6.63 8.45
N ARG A 42 13.13 6.23 8.54
CA ARG A 42 14.12 6.48 7.48
C ARG A 42 13.77 5.69 6.21
N HIS A 43 13.38 4.42 6.35
CA HIS A 43 12.95 3.61 5.21
C HIS A 43 11.69 4.18 4.55
N LEU A 44 10.68 4.58 5.34
CA LEU A 44 9.47 5.21 4.80
C LEU A 44 9.77 6.53 4.10
N ARG A 45 10.67 7.35 4.66
CA ARG A 45 11.11 8.61 4.02
C ARG A 45 11.90 8.36 2.75
N LEU A 46 12.76 7.34 2.71
CA LEU A 46 13.51 6.98 1.50
C LEU A 46 12.58 6.47 0.39
N VAL A 47 11.58 5.65 0.74
CA VAL A 47 10.56 5.20 -0.20
C VAL A 47 9.73 6.39 -0.69
N ALA A 48 9.24 7.24 0.21
CA ALA A 48 8.49 8.44 -0.17
C ALA A 48 9.31 9.41 -1.03
N ALA A 49 10.60 9.57 -0.71
CA ALA A 49 11.53 10.38 -1.50
C ALA A 49 11.76 9.78 -2.89
N ALA A 50 11.98 8.45 -3.00
CA ALA A 50 12.12 7.79 -4.29
C ALA A 50 10.87 7.96 -5.16
N TRP A 51 9.67 7.89 -4.56
CA TRP A 51 8.41 8.19 -5.25
C TRP A 51 8.30 9.63 -5.68
N ALA A 52 8.60 10.59 -4.80
CA ALA A 52 8.57 12.00 -5.11
C ALA A 52 9.57 12.35 -6.23
N THR A 53 10.79 11.81 -6.17
CA THR A 53 11.81 11.97 -7.21
C THR A 53 11.36 11.34 -8.52
N GLY A 54 10.72 10.17 -8.50
CA GLY A 54 10.16 9.54 -9.70
C GLY A 54 9.06 10.38 -10.36
N ILE A 55 8.13 10.92 -9.56
CA ILE A 55 7.06 11.81 -10.04
C ILE A 55 7.66 13.09 -10.62
N ILE A 56 8.59 13.73 -9.91
CA ILE A 56 9.26 14.95 -10.37
C ILE A 56 10.04 14.68 -11.66
N ALA A 57 10.79 13.57 -11.74
CA ALA A 57 11.52 13.20 -12.94
C ALA A 57 10.59 12.92 -14.13
N ALA A 58 9.43 12.30 -13.90
CA ALA A 58 8.41 12.09 -14.93
C ALA A 58 7.80 13.41 -15.41
N VAL A 59 7.42 14.31 -14.49
CA VAL A 59 6.87 15.63 -14.82
C VAL A 59 7.89 16.49 -15.56
N VAL A 60 9.13 16.53 -15.06
CA VAL A 60 10.24 17.25 -15.70
C VAL A 60 10.55 16.64 -17.06
N GLY A 61 10.60 15.30 -17.16
CA GLY A 61 10.81 14.58 -18.42
C GLY A 61 9.76 14.95 -19.47
N VAL A 62 8.47 14.93 -19.10
CA VAL A 62 7.37 15.37 -19.98
C VAL A 62 7.52 16.84 -20.36
N ALA A 63 7.83 17.72 -19.40
CA ALA A 63 7.97 19.15 -19.65
C ALA A 63 9.17 19.51 -20.54
N VAL A 64 10.27 18.77 -20.43
CA VAL A 64 11.51 18.95 -21.21
C VAL A 64 11.39 18.33 -22.61
N LEU A 65 10.76 17.16 -22.71
CA LEU A 65 10.59 16.45 -23.98
C LEU A 65 9.46 17.04 -24.83
N THR A 66 8.61 17.92 -24.29
CA THR A 66 7.54 18.57 -25.05
C THR A 66 8.10 19.67 -25.97
N PRO A 67 8.04 19.52 -27.30
CA PRO A 67 8.43 20.57 -28.23
C PRO A 67 7.55 21.81 -28.04
N ARG A 68 8.17 22.99 -27.99
CA ARG A 68 7.45 24.26 -27.96
C ARG A 68 7.46 24.87 -29.35
N ILE A 69 6.30 24.97 -29.97
CA ILE A 69 6.13 25.62 -31.27
C ILE A 69 5.40 26.95 -31.01
N HIS A 70 6.01 28.08 -31.36
CA HIS A 70 5.47 29.43 -31.16
C HIS A 70 5.01 29.74 -29.72
N GLY A 71 5.75 29.29 -28.70
CA GLY A 71 5.44 29.55 -27.30
C GLY A 71 4.26 28.75 -26.72
N ARG A 72 3.63 27.88 -27.52
CA ARG A 72 2.61 26.92 -27.06
C ARG A 72 3.24 25.54 -26.91
N LEU A 73 2.89 24.81 -25.85
CA LEU A 73 3.29 23.41 -25.70
C LEU A 73 2.58 22.61 -26.79
N ALA A 74 3.34 22.15 -27.78
CA ALA A 74 2.85 21.30 -28.85
C ALA A 74 3.35 19.87 -28.56
N MET A 75 2.68 19.21 -27.61
CA MET A 75 3.03 17.83 -27.25
C MET A 75 2.47 16.89 -28.32
N HIS A 76 3.29 15.97 -28.82
CA HIS A 76 2.84 14.97 -29.78
C HIS A 76 2.05 13.88 -29.05
N TRP A 77 0.98 13.35 -29.66
CA TRP A 77 0.09 12.35 -29.03
C TRP A 77 0.83 11.14 -28.41
N TRP A 78 1.91 10.67 -29.03
CA TRP A 78 2.68 9.52 -28.54
C TRP A 78 3.37 9.79 -27.20
N ILE A 79 3.74 11.05 -26.92
CA ILE A 79 4.35 11.44 -25.64
C ILE A 79 3.31 11.29 -24.53
N LEU A 80 2.06 11.71 -24.79
CA LEU A 80 0.95 11.55 -23.84
C LEU A 80 0.69 10.07 -23.56
N GLU A 81 0.69 9.25 -24.60
CA GLU A 81 0.45 7.81 -24.49
C GLU A 81 1.55 7.12 -23.68
N ILE A 82 2.83 7.40 -23.96
CA ILE A 82 3.95 6.86 -23.17
C ILE A 82 3.85 7.32 -21.72
N ALA A 83 3.60 8.61 -21.47
CA ALA A 83 3.48 9.15 -20.12
C ALA A 83 2.32 8.50 -19.34
N THR A 84 1.17 8.31 -19.98
CA THR A 84 -0.01 7.69 -19.38
C THR A 84 0.25 6.23 -19.04
N ASN A 85 0.86 5.46 -19.96
CA ASN A 85 1.19 4.06 -19.70
C ASN A 85 2.25 3.91 -18.59
N LEU A 86 3.26 4.79 -18.57
CA LEU A 86 4.24 4.82 -17.48
C LEU A 86 3.56 5.10 -16.14
N ALA A 87 2.61 6.04 -16.09
CA ALA A 87 1.83 6.34 -14.90
C ALA A 87 0.98 5.13 -14.46
N LEU A 88 0.33 4.42 -15.38
CA LEU A 88 -0.45 3.21 -15.07
C LEU A 88 0.44 2.10 -14.49
N ILE A 89 1.61 1.86 -15.08
CA ILE A 89 2.59 0.88 -14.58
C ILE A 89 3.09 1.29 -13.20
N ALA A 90 3.41 2.57 -13.00
CA ALA A 90 3.85 3.10 -11.72
C ALA A 90 2.77 2.89 -10.64
N ILE A 91 1.50 3.17 -10.94
CA ILE A 91 0.36 2.92 -10.04
C ILE A 91 0.26 1.42 -9.71
N ALA A 92 0.37 0.54 -10.72
CA ALA A 92 0.29 -0.91 -10.54
C ALA A 92 1.39 -1.44 -9.59
N VAL A 93 2.63 -1.00 -9.80
CA VAL A 93 3.77 -1.41 -8.96
C VAL A 93 3.65 -0.80 -7.56
N TRP A 94 3.20 0.46 -7.46
CA TRP A 94 3.05 1.16 -6.19
C TRP A 94 2.02 0.54 -5.26
N LEU A 95 0.91 0.05 -5.81
CA LEU A 95 -0.20 -0.47 -4.99
C LEU A 95 0.06 -1.87 -4.43
N GLY A 96 0.89 -2.69 -5.08
CA GLY A 96 1.18 -4.06 -4.63
C GLY A 96 1.57 -4.14 -3.13
N PRO A 97 2.52 -3.30 -2.66
CA PRO A 97 2.87 -3.21 -1.23
C PRO A 97 1.70 -2.83 -0.31
N PHE A 98 0.81 -1.93 -0.74
CA PHE A 98 -0.32 -1.49 0.07
C PHE A 98 -1.34 -2.62 0.28
N ILE A 99 -1.67 -3.35 -0.78
CA ILE A 99 -2.60 -4.48 -0.72
C ILE A 99 -2.03 -5.59 0.17
N LYS A 100 -0.74 -5.91 0.04
CA LYS A 100 -0.07 -6.89 0.92
C LYS A 100 -0.10 -6.48 2.38
N ARG A 101 0.10 -5.20 2.67
CA ARG A 101 0.11 -4.69 4.05
C ARG A 101 -1.25 -4.84 4.71
N PHE A 102 -2.32 -4.43 4.04
CA PHE A 102 -3.68 -4.53 4.60
C PHE A 102 -4.20 -5.97 4.59
N GLY A 103 -3.93 -6.73 3.53
CA GLY A 103 -4.32 -8.14 3.44
C GLY A 103 -3.68 -9.02 4.51
N ARG A 104 -2.45 -8.69 4.97
CA ARG A 104 -1.77 -9.45 6.03
C ARG A 104 -2.42 -9.32 7.39
N ALA A 105 -2.77 -8.09 7.79
CA ALA A 105 -3.48 -7.87 9.05
C ALA A 105 -4.83 -8.60 9.04
N TYR A 106 -5.54 -8.53 7.92
CA TYR A 106 -6.86 -9.10 7.77
C TYR A 106 -6.87 -10.64 7.69
N ALA A 107 -5.91 -11.24 6.96
CA ALA A 107 -5.79 -12.69 6.88
C ALA A 107 -5.38 -13.31 8.23
N ALA A 108 -4.63 -12.58 9.06
CA ALA A 108 -4.30 -13.02 10.40
C ALA A 108 -5.55 -13.13 11.30
N ASP A 109 -6.49 -12.19 11.16
CA ASP A 109 -7.74 -12.20 11.94
C ASP A 109 -8.69 -13.33 11.50
N VAL A 110 -8.84 -13.58 10.19
CA VAL A 110 -9.77 -14.60 9.67
C VAL A 110 -9.20 -16.02 9.74
N PHE A 111 -7.89 -16.18 9.52
CA PHE A 111 -7.22 -17.49 9.49
C PHE A 111 -6.36 -17.75 10.73
N HIS A 112 -6.73 -17.21 11.89
CA HIS A 112 -5.95 -17.37 13.13
C HIS A 112 -5.65 -18.84 13.47
N ASP A 113 -6.58 -19.76 13.14
CA ASP A 113 -6.46 -21.20 13.41
C ASP A 113 -5.57 -21.95 12.41
N ASN A 114 -5.30 -21.37 11.23
CA ASN A 114 -4.48 -22.02 10.21
C ASN A 114 -3.68 -20.97 9.40
N PRO A 115 -2.55 -20.48 9.97
CA PRO A 115 -1.79 -19.36 9.41
C PRO A 115 -1.18 -19.65 8.02
N GLN A 116 -1.02 -20.93 7.64
CA GLN A 116 -0.53 -21.29 6.31
C GLN A 116 -1.53 -20.93 5.20
N THR A 117 -2.83 -21.12 5.44
CA THR A 117 -3.88 -20.78 4.48
C THR A 117 -3.95 -19.27 4.24
N GLY A 118 -3.82 -18.47 5.30
CA GLY A 118 -3.75 -17.01 5.20
C GLY A 118 -2.55 -16.54 4.37
N LYS A 119 -1.39 -17.17 4.53
CA LYS A 119 -0.19 -16.87 3.73
C LYS A 119 -0.40 -17.16 2.24
N SER A 120 -0.95 -18.31 1.89
CA SER A 120 -1.22 -18.69 0.49
C SER A 120 -2.28 -17.81 -0.16
N TYR A 121 -3.33 -17.41 0.58
CA TYR A 121 -4.36 -16.50 0.09
C TYR A 121 -3.80 -15.12 -0.28
N ILE A 122 -2.90 -14.56 0.53
CA ILE A 122 -2.24 -13.27 0.24
C ILE A 122 -1.39 -13.37 -1.04
N VAL A 123 -0.69 -14.49 -1.26
CA VAL A 123 0.11 -14.68 -2.50
C VAL A 123 -0.80 -14.84 -3.72
N LEU A 124 -1.89 -15.59 -3.60
CA LEU A 124 -2.84 -15.79 -4.70
C LEU A 124 -3.49 -14.46 -5.13
N THR A 125 -3.94 -13.66 -4.16
CA THR A 125 -4.55 -12.34 -4.44
C THR A 125 -3.57 -11.36 -5.07
N ASP A 126 -2.27 -11.47 -4.75
CA ASP A 126 -1.21 -10.68 -5.38
C ASP A 126 -1.05 -11.01 -6.88
N ILE A 127 -1.09 -12.30 -7.24
CA ILE A 127 -1.00 -12.73 -8.65
C ILE A 127 -2.21 -12.24 -9.44
N VAL A 128 -3.42 -12.43 -8.89
CA VAL A 128 -4.67 -11.97 -9.54
C VAL A 128 -4.63 -10.46 -9.74
N TYR A 129 -4.12 -9.72 -8.76
CA TYR A 129 -3.93 -8.28 -8.88
C TYR A 129 -3.03 -7.92 -10.07
N TYR A 130 -1.82 -8.48 -10.19
CA TYR A 130 -0.94 -8.16 -11.31
C TYR A 130 -1.52 -8.55 -12.67
N LEU A 131 -2.28 -9.65 -12.74
CA LEU A 131 -2.96 -10.07 -13.97
C LEU A 131 -4.01 -9.06 -14.41
N ILE A 132 -4.88 -8.60 -13.51
CA ILE A 132 -5.94 -7.63 -13.83
C ILE A 132 -5.33 -6.31 -14.31
N PHE A 133 -4.25 -5.85 -13.66
CA PHE A 133 -3.58 -4.60 -14.03
C PHE A 133 -2.87 -4.70 -15.37
N SER A 134 -2.13 -5.78 -15.58
CA SER A 134 -1.45 -6.02 -16.85
C SER A 134 -2.46 -6.10 -17.99
N ALA A 135 -3.57 -6.81 -17.78
CA ALA A 135 -4.67 -6.89 -18.73
C ALA A 135 -5.26 -5.51 -19.02
N TYR A 136 -5.57 -4.71 -17.99
CA TYR A 136 -6.12 -3.36 -18.19
C TYR A 136 -5.17 -2.45 -18.99
N ILE A 137 -3.88 -2.47 -18.68
CA ILE A 137 -2.87 -1.68 -19.41
C ILE A 137 -2.81 -2.14 -20.87
N LEU A 138 -2.71 -3.45 -21.12
CA LEU A 138 -2.65 -4.02 -22.46
C LEU A 138 -3.92 -3.79 -23.28
N PHE A 139 -5.10 -3.80 -22.65
CA PHE A 139 -6.36 -3.52 -23.35
C PHE A 139 -6.55 -2.05 -23.69
N THR A 140 -5.93 -1.15 -22.92
CA THR A 140 -6.15 0.29 -23.09
C THR A 140 -5.02 0.99 -23.84
N VAL A 141 -3.86 0.34 -24.01
CA VAL A 141 -2.72 0.90 -24.76
C VAL A 141 -3.13 1.20 -26.20
N GLN A 142 -2.81 2.40 -26.66
CA GLN A 142 -3.07 2.80 -28.04
C GLN A 142 -1.77 2.85 -28.83
N LEU A 143 -1.60 1.88 -29.72
CA LEU A 143 -0.43 1.81 -30.62
C LEU A 143 -0.60 2.64 -31.89
N VAL A 144 -1.83 3.07 -32.17
CA VAL A 144 -2.22 3.87 -33.33
C VAL A 144 -3.08 5.03 -32.82
N PRO A 145 -2.93 6.26 -33.35
CA PRO A 145 -3.78 7.37 -32.96
C PRO A 145 -5.23 7.08 -33.34
N GLN A 146 -6.17 7.41 -32.46
CA GLN A 146 -7.60 7.28 -32.74
C GLN A 146 -8.03 8.15 -33.93
N VAL A 147 -9.12 7.76 -34.60
CA VAL A 147 -9.58 8.40 -35.85
C VAL A 147 -9.85 9.91 -35.69
N SER A 148 -10.21 10.37 -34.49
CA SER A 148 -10.45 11.80 -34.18
C SER A 148 -9.22 12.54 -33.63
N TRP A 149 -8.09 11.86 -33.48
CA TRP A 149 -6.93 12.42 -32.78
C TRP A 149 -6.07 13.26 -33.72
N ALA A 150 -5.94 14.54 -33.36
CA ALA A 150 -4.93 15.40 -33.97
C ALA A 150 -3.52 14.92 -33.58
N THR A 151 -2.54 15.26 -34.41
CA THR A 151 -1.11 15.01 -34.16
C THR A 151 -0.64 15.61 -32.83
N TRP A 152 -1.23 16.75 -32.47
CA TRP A 152 -0.94 17.52 -31.26
C TRP A 152 -1.96 17.26 -30.17
N VAL A 153 -1.47 17.24 -28.92
CA VAL A 153 -2.28 16.97 -27.73
C VAL A 153 -3.38 18.00 -27.55
N THR A 154 -4.63 17.52 -27.56
CA THR A 154 -5.83 18.31 -27.23
C THR A 154 -6.31 18.04 -25.81
N ALA A 155 -7.18 18.90 -25.29
CA ALA A 155 -7.81 18.69 -23.99
C ALA A 155 -8.65 17.40 -23.94
N GLU A 156 -9.25 17.01 -25.07
CA GLU A 156 -10.00 15.76 -25.20
C GLU A 156 -9.10 14.53 -25.04
N GLN A 157 -7.94 14.50 -25.69
CA GLN A 157 -6.96 13.41 -25.55
C GLN A 157 -6.44 13.29 -24.12
N LEU A 158 -6.22 14.42 -23.44
CA LEU A 158 -5.87 14.43 -22.02
C LEU A 158 -7.00 13.88 -21.14
N ALA A 159 -8.26 14.26 -21.41
CA ALA A 159 -9.41 13.73 -20.71
C ALA A 159 -9.55 12.21 -20.91
N THR A 160 -9.36 11.69 -22.12
CA THR A 160 -9.35 10.25 -22.38
C THR A 160 -8.26 9.53 -21.57
N SER A 161 -7.07 10.13 -21.48
CA SER A 161 -5.96 9.57 -20.69
C SER A 161 -6.28 9.54 -19.19
N LEU A 162 -6.88 10.62 -18.67
CA LEU A 162 -7.35 10.70 -17.29
C LEU A 162 -8.46 9.68 -17.00
N THR A 163 -9.35 9.42 -17.96
CA THR A 163 -10.38 8.38 -17.83
C THR A 163 -9.77 6.99 -17.69
N ARG A 164 -8.66 6.69 -18.37
CA ARG A 164 -7.94 5.42 -18.18
C ARG A 164 -7.33 5.30 -16.78
N ILE A 165 -6.73 6.37 -16.29
CA ILE A 165 -6.19 6.43 -14.92
C ILE A 165 -7.33 6.30 -13.89
N GLY A 166 -8.44 6.99 -14.09
CA GLY A 166 -9.62 6.88 -13.24
C GLY A 166 -10.23 5.48 -13.28
N GLY A 167 -10.28 4.86 -14.46
CA GLY A 167 -10.82 3.52 -14.68
C GLY A 167 -10.04 2.46 -13.91
N ILE A 168 -8.71 2.50 -13.94
CA ILE A 168 -7.92 1.54 -13.15
C ILE A 168 -8.13 1.74 -11.64
N LEU A 169 -8.16 2.99 -11.17
CA LEU A 169 -8.42 3.33 -9.77
C LEU A 169 -9.81 2.88 -9.31
N LEU A 170 -10.80 2.99 -10.19
CA LEU A 170 -12.16 2.52 -9.91
C LEU A 170 -12.21 0.98 -9.80
N VAL A 171 -11.60 0.25 -10.75
CA VAL A 171 -11.51 -1.21 -10.71
C VAL A 171 -10.85 -1.68 -9.42
N ILE A 172 -9.78 -1.02 -8.99
CA ILE A 172 -9.13 -1.27 -7.71
C ILE A 172 -10.10 -1.07 -6.55
N GLY A 173 -10.75 0.10 -6.49
CA GLY A 173 -11.64 0.45 -5.39
C GLY A 173 -12.76 -0.58 -5.23
N VAL A 174 -13.32 -1.03 -6.35
CA VAL A 174 -14.36 -2.07 -6.37
C VAL A 174 -13.81 -3.43 -5.94
N LEU A 175 -12.72 -3.91 -6.54
CA LEU A 175 -12.13 -5.21 -6.18
C LEU A 175 -11.70 -5.26 -4.70
N HIS A 176 -11.12 -4.17 -4.20
CA HIS A 176 -10.74 -4.06 -2.81
C HIS A 176 -11.96 -4.03 -1.89
N GLY A 177 -12.99 -3.25 -2.24
CA GLY A 177 -14.26 -3.22 -1.52
C GLY A 177 -14.95 -4.59 -1.47
N LEU A 178 -14.93 -5.33 -2.58
CA LEU A 178 -15.45 -6.70 -2.64
C LEU A 178 -14.65 -7.66 -1.75
N ASN A 179 -13.32 -7.58 -1.77
CA ASN A 179 -12.48 -8.39 -0.88
C ASN A 179 -12.78 -8.11 0.61
N LEU A 180 -13.07 -6.86 0.99
CA LEU A 180 -13.50 -6.53 2.35
C LEU A 180 -14.88 -7.13 2.73
N LEU A 181 -15.78 -7.29 1.76
CA LEU A 181 -17.11 -7.88 1.97
C LEU A 181 -17.12 -9.41 1.98
N VAL A 182 -16.31 -10.05 1.14
CA VAL A 182 -16.30 -11.51 0.97
C VAL A 182 -15.65 -12.22 2.17
N MET A 183 -14.62 -11.62 2.78
CA MET A 183 -13.87 -12.30 3.83
C MET A 183 -14.65 -12.54 5.14
N PRO A 184 -15.48 -11.62 5.67
CA PRO A 184 -16.37 -11.91 6.81
C PRO A 184 -17.31 -13.07 6.55
N ILE A 185 -17.78 -13.20 5.30
CA ILE A 185 -18.69 -14.28 4.88
C ILE A 185 -17.96 -15.61 4.90
N LEU A 186 -16.73 -15.67 4.37
CA LEU A 186 -15.90 -16.87 4.42
C LEU A 186 -15.56 -17.29 5.87
N GLY A 187 -15.21 -16.34 6.73
CA GLY A 187 -14.96 -16.59 8.15
C GLY A 187 -16.19 -17.21 8.84
N ARG A 188 -17.39 -16.67 8.59
CA ARG A 188 -18.64 -17.24 9.10
C ARG A 188 -18.92 -18.64 8.54
N LEU A 189 -18.75 -18.86 7.23
CA LEU A 189 -18.98 -20.16 6.60
C LEU A 189 -18.05 -21.26 7.16
N PHE A 190 -16.76 -20.97 7.33
CA PHE A 190 -15.83 -21.94 7.93
C PHE A 190 -16.11 -22.20 9.41
N SER A 191 -16.57 -21.20 10.16
CA SER A 191 -17.01 -21.39 11.55
C SER A 191 -18.26 -22.26 11.68
N LEU A 192 -19.19 -22.17 10.72
CA LEU A 192 -20.42 -22.97 10.68
C LEU A 192 -20.13 -24.42 10.30
N ASN A 193 -19.23 -24.65 9.33
CA ASN A 193 -18.89 -26.01 8.89
C ASN A 193 -18.20 -26.83 9.99
N ARG A 194 -17.50 -26.20 10.94
CA ARG A 194 -16.91 -26.88 12.10
C ARG A 194 -17.92 -27.29 13.17
N ARG A 195 -19.15 -26.77 13.14
CA ARG A 195 -20.22 -27.10 14.11
C ARG A 195 -21.09 -28.28 13.69
N LEU A 196 -20.88 -28.85 12.51
CA LEU A 196 -21.57 -30.07 12.10
C LEU A 196 -20.87 -31.27 12.74
N PRO A 197 -21.49 -31.99 13.69
CA PRO A 197 -20.97 -33.27 14.16
C PRO A 197 -20.93 -34.20 12.96
N ARG A 198 -19.79 -34.86 12.72
CA ARG A 198 -19.73 -35.98 11.79
C ARG A 198 -20.63 -37.08 12.38
N ALA A 199 -21.78 -37.28 11.75
CA ALA A 199 -22.61 -38.47 11.95
C ALA A 199 -21.97 -39.67 11.26
#